data_AF-A0A508Z020-F1
#
_entry.id   AF-A0A508Z020-F1
#
_cell.length_a   1.000
_cell.length_b   1.000
_cell.length_c   1.000
_cell.angle_alpha   90.00
_cell.angle_beta   90.00
_cell.angle_gamma   90.00
#
_symmetry.space_group_name_H-M   'P 1'
#
loop_
_entity.id
_entity.type
_entity.pdbx_description
1 polymer ?
#
loop_
_entity_poly.entity_id
_entity_poly.type
_entity_poly.pdbx_seq_one_letter_code
_entity_poly.pdbx_strand_id
1 'polypeptide(L)'
;MAATLSEPLRNLLLASQLGLSVHHPLAGWSVLTILYRDAGSSSEPITLSYLARKYNNDYLDGLSGETPIADDVLKKVLDVLVTQAGLVEVSPRKVRARMRSGQYHIRQSYVYRITSSGIEYLKMMQKVIDAESTITANTNRIQEYVDLVEKLSVPVRSGADTRLYNDFKNMLDAYDDVMKGIHKLEDDLDEIANDIAFNHGSQAAAHLQQMLRQEAIPAYRQMLNQAARIQGLADDRTFPDQIAHSQQGEGDLDAAHAAGRQDVLVTRFQRNKQWAQSQLNRLSLSMSPTTTAIDSSLDSIYLVFNTLLGIVRLLSQEFEHAKRQTIDLKVLSKKIDGLLAHYVQLTIPAQIPRHLPADREVDDPNDLLDASTMGPVHYLANPITKQPASAADNPTVTDDAPSEQAQLAGLREFRQTLMVDDFHGRVDHNLTLKTVTARDEIVKLFAATYHKDLAAFAPFGRATKSVEALPDSPPLQLQVAGEDYAVVLPHGFTFSFD
;
A
#
# COMPACT_ATOMS: atom_id res chain seq x y z
N MET A 1 19.42 -22.13 9.71
CA MET A 1 19.89 -21.71 8.38
C MET A 1 19.11 -20.46 8.00
N ALA A 2 19.77 -19.30 7.88
CA ALA A 2 19.11 -18.12 7.34
C ALA A 2 18.58 -18.48 5.94
N ALA A 3 17.35 -18.07 5.65
CA ALA A 3 16.76 -18.29 4.34
C ALA A 3 17.68 -17.65 3.32
N THR A 4 18.19 -18.44 2.37
CA THR A 4 18.98 -17.95 1.25
C THR A 4 18.15 -16.87 0.55
N LEU A 5 18.61 -15.62 0.64
CA LEU A 5 18.02 -14.50 -0.07
C LEU A 5 17.95 -14.84 -1.56
N SER A 6 16.78 -14.67 -2.19
CA SER A 6 16.68 -14.78 -3.64
C SER A 6 17.53 -13.68 -4.29
N GLU A 7 18.18 -13.97 -5.42
CA GLU A 7 18.98 -12.97 -6.15
C GLU A 7 18.21 -11.67 -6.47
N PRO A 8 16.92 -11.71 -6.86
CA PRO A 8 16.12 -10.50 -7.07
C PRO A 8 15.98 -9.66 -5.80
N LEU A 9 15.63 -10.28 -4.67
CA LEU A 9 15.54 -9.60 -3.36
C LEU A 9 16.88 -8.96 -3.00
N ARG A 10 17.98 -9.70 -3.21
CA ARG A 10 19.33 -9.20 -2.93
C ARG A 10 19.64 -7.96 -3.76
N ASN A 11 19.38 -7.96 -5.05
CA ASN A 11 19.63 -6.82 -5.94
C ASN A 11 18.78 -5.61 -5.58
N LEU A 12 17.50 -5.83 -5.24
CA LEU A 12 16.58 -4.78 -4.83
C LEU A 12 17.02 -4.15 -3.50
N LEU A 13 17.47 -4.96 -2.53
CA LEU A 13 18.01 -4.49 -1.25
C LEU A 13 19.35 -3.77 -1.40
N LEU A 14 20.22 -4.22 -2.31
CA LEU A 14 21.46 -3.52 -2.64
C LEU A 14 21.17 -2.14 -3.25
N ALA A 15 20.10 -2.03 -4.06
CA ALA A 15 19.65 -0.77 -4.63
C ALA A 15 19.03 0.17 -3.58
N SER A 16 18.34 -0.37 -2.56
CA SER A 16 17.73 0.45 -1.50
C SER A 16 18.74 0.96 -0.45
N GLN A 17 19.96 0.38 -0.41
CA GLN A 17 21.08 0.78 0.47
C GLN A 17 20.70 1.00 1.93
N LEU A 18 19.93 0.06 2.50
CA LEU A 18 19.46 0.17 3.87
C LEU A 18 20.62 0.00 4.88
N GLY A 19 21.04 1.10 5.50
CA GLY A 19 22.14 1.13 6.49
C GLY A 19 23.47 1.70 5.99
N LEU A 20 23.58 2.07 4.71
CA LEU A 20 24.68 2.86 4.12
C LEU A 20 26.11 2.30 4.37
N SER A 21 26.26 1.00 4.59
CA SER A 21 27.57 0.36 4.83
C SER A 21 28.12 -0.25 3.54
N VAL A 22 29.28 0.23 3.08
CA VAL A 22 29.97 -0.27 1.88
C VAL A 22 30.41 -1.72 2.03
N HIS A 23 30.83 -2.12 3.23
CA HIS A 23 31.33 -3.47 3.52
C HIS A 23 30.22 -4.45 3.94
N HIS A 24 29.04 -3.93 4.32
CA HIS A 24 27.90 -4.74 4.77
C HIS A 24 26.60 -4.19 4.18
N PRO A 25 26.40 -4.27 2.86
CA PRO A 25 25.33 -3.54 2.18
C PRO A 25 23.92 -4.11 2.48
N LEU A 26 23.84 -5.37 2.95
CA LEU A 26 22.58 -6.01 3.36
C LEU A 26 22.34 -5.94 4.88
N ALA A 27 23.21 -5.25 5.63
CA ALA A 27 23.16 -5.25 7.09
C ALA A 27 21.81 -4.76 7.63
N GLY A 28 21.24 -3.71 7.03
CA GLY A 28 19.94 -3.18 7.46
C GLY A 28 18.82 -4.22 7.36
N TRP A 29 18.76 -4.96 6.25
CA TRP A 29 17.76 -6.02 6.04
C TRP A 29 17.93 -7.19 7.01
N SER A 30 19.15 -7.69 7.16
CA SER A 30 19.44 -8.80 8.07
C SER A 30 19.13 -8.44 9.52
N VAL A 31 19.44 -7.21 9.95
CA VAL A 31 19.09 -6.70 11.29
C VAL A 31 17.58 -6.62 11.48
N LEU A 32 16.83 -6.09 10.52
CA LEU A 32 15.36 -6.09 10.56
C LEU A 32 14.77 -7.50 10.61
N THR A 33 15.34 -8.43 9.85
CA THR A 33 14.91 -9.84 9.82
C THR A 33 15.16 -10.53 11.16
N ILE A 34 16.32 -10.27 11.79
CA ILE A 34 16.63 -10.76 13.14
C ILE A 34 15.60 -10.21 14.13
N LEU A 35 15.36 -8.89 14.10
CA LEU A 35 14.40 -8.25 15.00
C LEU A 35 12.98 -8.78 14.81
N TYR A 36 12.55 -9.03 13.57
CA TYR A 36 11.23 -9.57 13.27
C TYR A 36 11.04 -11.00 13.81
N ARG A 37 12.03 -11.89 13.61
CA ARG A 37 11.94 -13.29 14.03
C ARG A 37 12.10 -13.48 15.54
N ASP A 38 12.90 -12.64 16.18
CA ASP A 38 13.27 -12.81 17.59
C ASP A 38 12.45 -11.95 18.56
N ALA A 39 11.70 -10.95 18.08
CA ALA A 39 10.93 -10.03 18.91
C ALA A 39 9.94 -10.72 19.85
N GLY A 40 9.46 -11.93 19.50
CA GLY A 40 8.49 -12.68 20.31
C GLY A 40 9.02 -13.96 20.98
N SER A 41 10.20 -14.47 20.59
CA SER A 41 10.66 -15.82 20.95
C SER A 41 11.93 -15.85 21.80
N SER A 42 12.69 -14.74 21.83
CA SER A 42 13.97 -14.68 22.52
C SER A 42 13.79 -14.44 24.03
N SER A 43 14.27 -15.37 24.86
CA SER A 43 14.41 -15.18 26.32
C SER A 43 15.52 -14.18 26.69
N GLU A 44 16.38 -13.80 25.72
CA GLU A 44 17.45 -12.83 25.89
C GLU A 44 17.03 -11.47 25.28
N PRO A 45 17.27 -10.34 25.96
CA PRO A 45 16.97 -9.03 25.40
C PRO A 45 17.86 -8.71 24.20
N ILE A 46 17.26 -8.18 23.15
CA ILE A 46 17.92 -7.87 21.88
C ILE A 46 18.76 -6.58 22.02
N THR A 47 19.98 -6.74 22.52
CA THR A 47 20.98 -5.67 22.66
C THR A 47 21.91 -5.63 21.43
N LEU A 48 22.75 -4.59 21.34
CA LEU A 48 23.74 -4.47 20.25
C LEU A 48 24.67 -5.70 20.16
N SER A 49 25.15 -6.20 21.29
CA SER A 49 26.00 -7.40 21.33
C SER A 49 25.26 -8.67 20.91
N TYR A 50 23.95 -8.75 21.20
CA TYR A 50 23.12 -9.86 20.73
C TYR A 50 23.00 -9.83 19.20
N LEU A 51 22.67 -8.66 18.64
CA LEU A 51 22.54 -8.45 17.20
C LEU A 51 23.85 -8.74 16.46
N ALA A 52 24.99 -8.23 16.96
CA ALA A 52 26.30 -8.49 16.35
C ALA A 52 26.63 -9.99 16.34
N ARG A 53 26.41 -10.68 17.46
CA ARG A 53 26.64 -12.13 17.57
C ARG A 53 25.75 -12.92 16.62
N LYS A 54 24.45 -12.59 16.58
CA LYS A 54 23.50 -13.32 15.73
C LYS A 54 23.73 -13.05 14.24
N TYR A 55 24.03 -11.79 13.88
CA TYR A 55 24.43 -11.43 12.53
C TYR A 55 25.65 -12.22 12.06
N ASN A 56 26.71 -12.20 12.86
CA ASN A 56 27.98 -12.85 12.53
C ASN A 56 27.91 -14.39 12.51
N ASN A 57 26.95 -14.99 13.20
CA ASN A 57 26.81 -16.45 13.20
C ASN A 57 25.90 -16.94 12.09
N ASP A 58 24.77 -16.25 11.84
CA ASP A 58 23.68 -16.79 11.04
C ASP A 58 23.41 -16.03 9.73
N TYR A 59 23.87 -14.78 9.59
CA TYR A 59 23.46 -13.86 8.51
C TYR A 59 24.60 -13.26 7.68
N LEU A 60 25.85 -13.69 7.89
CA LEU A 60 26.97 -13.26 7.05
C LEU A 60 26.77 -13.70 5.60
N ASP A 61 26.95 -12.78 4.66
CA ASP A 61 26.87 -13.08 3.23
C ASP A 61 28.15 -13.74 2.74
N GLY A 62 28.14 -15.08 2.74
CA GLY A 62 29.22 -15.89 2.22
C GLY A 62 29.49 -15.71 0.73
N LEU A 63 28.51 -15.22 -0.07
CA LEU A 63 28.69 -14.98 -1.51
C LEU A 63 29.51 -13.72 -1.78
N SER A 64 29.48 -12.75 -0.88
CA SER A 64 30.24 -11.49 -0.99
C SER A 64 31.64 -11.55 -0.35
N GLY A 65 31.97 -12.64 0.35
CA GLY A 65 33.20 -12.71 1.17
C GLY A 65 33.18 -11.73 2.35
N GLU A 66 31.99 -11.49 2.91
CA GLU A 66 31.77 -10.50 3.97
C GLU A 66 32.56 -10.87 5.25
N THR A 67 33.26 -9.91 5.84
CA THR A 67 33.94 -10.10 7.13
C THR A 67 32.95 -10.00 8.30
N PRO A 68 33.27 -10.44 9.52
CA PRO A 68 32.41 -10.21 10.67
C PRO A 68 32.13 -8.73 10.90
N ILE A 69 30.86 -8.36 11.12
CA ILE A 69 30.47 -6.98 11.38
C ILE A 69 31.03 -6.52 12.72
N ALA A 70 31.69 -5.36 12.72
CA ALA A 70 32.16 -4.70 13.93
C ALA A 70 31.01 -3.95 14.63
N ASP A 71 31.05 -3.88 15.96
CA ASP A 71 30.06 -3.18 16.78
C ASP A 71 29.86 -1.72 16.34
N ASP A 72 30.92 -1.06 15.91
CA ASP A 72 30.92 0.34 15.45
C ASP A 72 30.11 0.52 14.16
N VAL A 73 30.22 -0.45 13.25
CA VAL A 73 29.52 -0.45 11.96
C VAL A 73 28.05 -0.80 12.19
N LEU A 74 27.78 -1.81 13.01
CA LEU A 74 26.41 -2.18 13.38
C LEU A 74 25.70 -1.03 14.10
N LYS A 75 26.39 -0.26 14.93
CA LYS A 75 25.83 0.92 15.58
C LYS A 75 25.40 1.99 14.57
N LYS A 76 26.20 2.22 13.52
CA LYS A 76 25.84 3.15 12.42
C LYS A 76 24.62 2.65 11.64
N VAL A 77 24.57 1.35 11.33
CA VAL A 77 23.42 0.73 10.66
C VAL A 77 22.14 0.88 11.50
N LEU A 78 22.23 0.61 12.81
CA LEU A 78 21.13 0.79 13.75
C LEU A 78 20.71 2.25 13.88
N ASP A 79 21.66 3.18 13.86
CA ASP A 79 21.36 4.61 13.89
C ASP A 79 20.56 5.04 12.66
N VAL A 80 20.92 4.57 11.46
CA VAL A 80 20.14 4.80 10.22
C VAL A 80 18.74 4.19 10.32
N LEU A 81 18.63 2.95 10.81
CA LEU A 81 17.34 2.25 10.98
C LEU A 81 16.40 2.95 11.98
N VAL A 82 16.96 3.54 13.03
CA VAL A 82 16.20 4.23 14.09
C VAL A 82 15.88 5.68 13.70
N THR A 83 16.87 6.45 13.25
CA THR A 83 16.75 7.90 13.07
C THR A 83 16.29 8.32 11.68
N GLN A 84 16.75 7.65 10.63
CA GLN A 84 16.43 8.03 9.25
C GLN A 84 15.22 7.27 8.72
N ALA A 85 15.11 5.97 9.04
CA ALA A 85 14.08 5.11 8.48
C ALA A 85 12.89 4.87 9.43
N GLY A 86 13.04 5.06 10.75
CA GLY A 86 11.97 4.83 11.74
C GLY A 86 11.48 3.38 11.84
N LEU A 87 12.25 2.42 11.32
CA LEU A 87 11.88 1.00 11.24
C LEU A 87 12.18 0.25 12.55
N VAL A 88 12.99 0.84 13.41
CA VAL A 88 13.43 0.26 14.69
C VAL A 88 13.29 1.28 15.81
N GLU A 89 12.73 0.86 16.93
CA GLU A 89 12.66 1.64 18.17
C GLU A 89 13.80 1.22 19.11
N VAL A 90 14.39 2.20 19.78
CA VAL A 90 15.43 1.98 20.80
C VAL A 90 14.93 2.41 22.17
N SER A 91 14.99 1.50 23.13
CA SER A 91 14.57 1.73 24.52
C SER A 91 15.71 1.42 25.49
N PRO A 92 16.14 2.37 26.34
CA PRO A 92 17.09 2.07 27.41
C PRO A 92 16.40 1.22 28.49
N ARG A 93 16.89 0.00 28.72
CA ARG A 93 16.36 -0.89 29.76
C ARG A 93 17.47 -1.47 30.64
N LYS A 94 17.10 -1.79 31.88
CA LYS A 94 17.95 -2.57 32.78
C LYS A 94 17.89 -4.03 32.35
N VAL A 95 19.01 -4.54 31.84
CA VAL A 95 19.13 -5.87 31.26
C VAL A 95 19.99 -6.74 32.18
N ARG A 96 19.57 -7.98 32.42
CA ARG A 96 20.39 -9.00 33.08
C ARG A 96 21.41 -9.53 32.08
N ALA A 97 22.67 -9.16 32.25
CA ALA A 97 23.79 -9.68 31.47
C ALA A 97 24.50 -10.79 32.25
N ARG A 98 24.86 -11.88 31.57
CA ARG A 98 25.64 -12.96 32.16
C ARG A 98 27.13 -12.61 32.08
N MET A 99 27.81 -12.62 33.22
CA MET A 99 29.26 -12.41 33.30
C MET A 99 30.03 -13.68 32.86
N ARG A 100 31.31 -13.52 32.50
CA ARG A 100 32.21 -14.64 32.20
C ARG A 100 32.36 -15.61 33.38
N SER A 101 32.14 -15.13 34.61
CA SER A 101 32.09 -15.93 35.84
C SER A 101 30.80 -16.75 36.02
N GLY A 102 29.83 -16.63 35.11
CA GLY A 102 28.54 -17.33 35.17
C GLY A 102 27.44 -16.62 35.97
N GLN A 103 27.78 -15.60 36.76
CA GLN A 103 26.82 -14.79 37.53
C GLN A 103 26.09 -13.75 36.67
N TYR A 104 24.90 -13.33 37.10
CA TYR A 104 24.11 -12.30 36.41
C TYR A 104 24.33 -10.93 37.05
N HIS A 105 24.57 -9.91 36.23
CA HIS A 105 24.62 -8.51 36.65
C HIS A 105 23.62 -7.67 35.88
N ILE A 106 22.98 -6.71 36.55
CA ILE A 106 22.03 -5.79 35.93
C ILE A 106 22.80 -4.58 35.40
N ARG A 107 22.85 -4.43 34.08
CA ARG A 107 23.45 -3.28 33.40
C ARG A 107 22.38 -2.53 32.62
N GLN A 108 22.48 -1.20 32.59
CA GLN A 108 21.66 -0.39 31.69
C GLN A 108 22.19 -0.54 30.25
N SER A 109 21.33 -1.00 29.34
CA SER A 109 21.66 -1.23 27.94
C SER A 109 20.51 -0.79 27.03
N TYR A 110 20.81 -0.51 25.76
CA TYR A 110 19.81 -0.22 24.75
C TYR A 110 19.24 -1.52 24.20
N VAL A 111 17.92 -1.64 24.22
CA VAL A 111 17.18 -2.76 23.64
C VAL A 111 16.48 -2.26 22.39
N TYR A 112 16.65 -3.00 21.30
CA TYR A 112 16.07 -2.68 19.99
C TYR A 112 14.82 -3.50 19.75
N ARG A 113 13.79 -2.88 19.17
CA ARG A 113 12.55 -3.54 18.74
C ARG A 113 12.16 -3.04 17.36
N ILE A 114 11.67 -3.94 16.51
CA ILE A 114 11.10 -3.55 15.23
C ILE A 114 9.79 -2.78 15.45
N THR A 115 9.58 -1.70 14.71
CA THR A 115 8.32 -0.93 14.75
C THR A 115 7.28 -1.59 13.84
N SER A 116 6.01 -1.17 13.93
CA SER A 116 4.99 -1.58 12.96
C SER A 116 5.41 -1.24 11.52
N SER A 117 5.95 -0.04 11.30
CA SER A 117 6.50 0.39 10.01
C SER A 117 7.64 -0.53 9.52
N GLY A 118 8.55 -0.96 10.41
CA GLY A 118 9.59 -1.92 10.08
C GLY A 118 9.05 -3.29 9.63
N ILE A 119 7.98 -3.77 10.25
CA ILE A 119 7.32 -5.04 9.89
C ILE A 119 6.66 -4.92 8.52
N GLU A 120 5.91 -3.85 8.28
CA GLU A 120 5.24 -3.63 7.00
C GLU A 120 6.23 -3.43 5.86
N TYR A 121 7.35 -2.74 6.11
CA TYR A 121 8.44 -2.65 5.14
C TYR A 121 8.97 -4.02 4.72
N LEU A 122 9.23 -4.93 5.67
CA LEU A 122 9.70 -6.29 5.36
C LEU A 122 8.69 -7.05 4.50
N LYS A 123 7.39 -6.95 4.81
CA LYS A 123 6.33 -7.62 4.05
C LYS A 123 6.18 -7.03 2.65
N MET A 124 6.12 -5.71 2.53
CA MET A 124 6.00 -4.99 1.25
C MET A 124 7.14 -5.38 0.31
N MET A 125 8.37 -5.43 0.81
CA MET A 125 9.53 -5.82 0.00
C MET A 125 9.40 -7.23 -0.55
N GLN A 126 8.94 -8.19 0.27
CA GLN A 126 8.67 -9.55 -0.19
C GLN A 126 7.59 -9.58 -1.29
N LYS A 127 6.48 -8.86 -1.11
CA LYS A 127 5.41 -8.77 -2.12
C LYS A 127 5.90 -8.19 -3.45
N VAL A 128 6.75 -7.16 -3.40
CA VAL A 128 7.34 -6.56 -4.61
C VAL A 128 8.14 -7.58 -5.42
N ILE A 129 8.81 -8.52 -4.75
CA ILE A 129 9.56 -9.59 -5.43
C ILE A 129 8.66 -10.70 -5.94
N ASP A 130 7.60 -11.02 -5.19
CA ASP A 130 6.62 -11.99 -5.65
C ASP A 130 5.92 -11.47 -6.92
N ALA A 131 5.64 -10.16 -6.98
CA ALA A 131 5.17 -9.47 -8.17
C ALA A 131 6.21 -9.45 -9.30
N GLU A 132 7.49 -9.14 -9.01
CA GLU A 132 8.60 -9.22 -9.97
C GLU A 132 8.71 -10.62 -10.60
N SER A 133 8.75 -11.66 -9.77
CA SER A 133 8.81 -13.05 -10.23
C SER A 133 7.62 -13.40 -11.11
N THR A 134 6.43 -12.88 -10.79
CA THR A 134 5.22 -13.08 -11.58
C THR A 134 5.32 -12.36 -12.93
N ILE A 135 5.84 -11.13 -12.96
CA ILE A 135 6.10 -10.38 -14.21
C ILE A 135 7.09 -11.12 -15.11
N THR A 136 8.22 -11.58 -14.58
CA THR A 136 9.24 -12.29 -15.38
C THR A 136 8.71 -13.62 -15.91
N ALA A 137 8.01 -14.39 -15.06
CA ALA A 137 7.40 -15.65 -15.46
C ALA A 137 6.36 -15.44 -16.58
N ASN A 138 5.48 -14.46 -16.43
CA ASN A 138 4.49 -14.14 -17.45
C ASN A 138 5.13 -13.66 -18.75
N THR A 139 6.16 -12.82 -18.68
CA THR A 139 6.86 -12.31 -19.88
C THR A 139 7.43 -13.46 -20.70
N ASN A 140 8.04 -14.46 -20.04
CA ASN A 140 8.53 -15.66 -20.72
C ASN A 140 7.41 -16.49 -21.34
N ARG A 141 6.30 -16.68 -20.62
CA ARG A 141 5.12 -17.41 -21.12
C ARG A 141 4.42 -16.69 -22.28
N ILE A 142 4.41 -15.36 -22.27
CA ILE A 142 3.90 -14.55 -23.38
C ILE A 142 4.75 -14.77 -24.62
N GLN A 143 6.08 -14.79 -24.49
CA GLN A 143 6.95 -15.06 -25.63
C GLN A 143 6.70 -16.47 -26.20
N GLU A 144 6.60 -17.48 -25.34
CA GLU A 144 6.25 -18.85 -25.74
C GLU A 144 4.89 -18.88 -26.48
N TYR A 145 3.88 -18.19 -25.96
CA TYR A 145 2.57 -18.06 -26.62
C TYR A 145 2.70 -17.41 -28.00
N VAL A 146 3.42 -16.28 -28.11
CA VAL A 146 3.60 -15.57 -29.38
C VAL A 146 4.29 -16.46 -30.42
N ASP A 147 5.35 -17.17 -30.03
CA ASP A 147 6.09 -18.07 -30.90
C ASP A 147 5.21 -19.24 -31.38
N LEU A 148 4.37 -19.79 -30.50
CA LEU A 148 3.42 -20.87 -30.83
C LEU A 148 2.31 -20.39 -31.75
N VAL A 149 1.74 -19.19 -31.52
CA VAL A 149 0.75 -18.60 -32.42
C VAL A 149 1.33 -18.37 -33.81
N GLU A 150 2.56 -17.86 -33.89
CA GLU A 150 3.26 -17.67 -35.16
C GLU A 150 3.46 -19.00 -35.88
N LYS A 151 3.95 -20.02 -35.18
CA LYS A 151 4.15 -21.38 -35.72
C LYS A 151 2.84 -21.99 -36.23
N LEU A 152 1.73 -21.82 -35.50
CA LEU A 152 0.42 -22.34 -35.87
C LEU A 152 -0.25 -21.53 -36.99
N SER A 153 0.12 -20.26 -37.18
CA SER A 153 -0.46 -19.39 -38.22
C SER A 153 0.03 -19.70 -39.65
N VAL A 154 1.01 -20.60 -39.83
CA VAL A 154 1.56 -20.97 -41.15
C VAL A 154 0.52 -21.74 -41.99
N PRO A 155 0.38 -21.44 -43.30
CA PRO A 155 -0.69 -22.00 -44.15
C PRO A 155 -0.55 -23.50 -44.47
N VAL A 156 0.66 -24.08 -44.34
CA VAL A 156 0.87 -25.52 -44.52
C VAL A 156 1.15 -26.15 -43.16
N ARG A 157 0.18 -26.94 -42.67
CA ARG A 157 0.26 -27.63 -41.39
C ARG A 157 0.23 -29.14 -41.64
N SER A 158 1.17 -29.86 -41.04
CA SER A 158 1.14 -31.33 -41.09
C SER A 158 0.25 -31.85 -39.97
N GLY A 159 -0.82 -32.56 -40.33
CA GLY A 159 -1.64 -33.34 -39.40
C GLY A 159 -1.15 -34.79 -39.25
N ALA A 160 0.03 -35.12 -39.77
CA ALA A 160 0.56 -36.49 -39.78
C ALA A 160 1.07 -36.95 -38.41
N ASP A 161 1.58 -36.02 -37.59
CA ASP A 161 2.18 -36.29 -36.27
C ASP A 161 1.39 -35.59 -35.17
N THR A 162 1.56 -36.01 -33.91
CA THR A 162 0.94 -35.37 -32.72
C THR A 162 1.46 -33.96 -32.39
N ARG A 163 2.45 -33.45 -33.14
CA ARG A 163 3.10 -32.16 -32.92
C ARG A 163 2.13 -30.97 -33.00
N LEU A 164 1.25 -30.93 -34.01
CA LEU A 164 0.31 -29.81 -34.19
C LEU A 164 -0.67 -29.73 -33.01
N TYR A 165 -1.19 -30.87 -32.53
CA TYR A 165 -2.01 -30.93 -31.33
C TYR A 165 -1.26 -30.46 -30.08
N ASN A 166 -0.03 -30.94 -29.88
CA ASN A 166 0.80 -30.56 -28.74
C ASN A 166 1.16 -29.07 -28.74
N ASP A 167 1.51 -28.52 -29.91
CA ASP A 167 1.80 -27.08 -30.06
C ASP A 167 0.55 -26.23 -29.75
N PHE A 168 -0.62 -26.64 -30.24
CA PHE A 168 -1.89 -25.96 -29.95
C PHE A 168 -2.27 -26.05 -28.46
N LYS A 169 -2.05 -27.21 -27.84
CA LYS A 169 -2.28 -27.38 -26.41
C LYS A 169 -1.32 -26.52 -25.58
N ASN A 170 -0.02 -26.54 -25.89
CA ASN A 170 0.98 -25.72 -25.19
C ASN A 170 0.68 -24.22 -25.36
N MET A 171 0.13 -23.81 -26.51
CA MET A 171 -0.31 -22.42 -26.73
C MET A 171 -1.45 -22.05 -25.77
N LEU A 172 -2.43 -22.95 -25.60
CA LEU A 172 -3.53 -22.75 -24.65
C LEU A 172 -3.04 -22.73 -23.20
N ASP A 173 -2.18 -23.66 -22.83
CA ASP A 173 -1.61 -23.74 -21.48
C ASP A 173 -0.78 -22.48 -21.17
N ALA A 174 0.02 -21.99 -22.12
CA ALA A 174 0.76 -20.73 -21.99
C ALA A 174 -0.18 -19.53 -21.85
N TYR A 175 -1.28 -19.47 -22.60
CA TYR A 175 -2.30 -18.43 -22.45
C TYR A 175 -2.95 -18.46 -21.05
N ASP A 176 -3.40 -19.62 -20.59
CA ASP A 176 -4.07 -19.76 -19.28
C ASP A 176 -3.08 -19.45 -18.12
N ASP A 177 -1.80 -19.83 -18.25
CA ASP A 177 -0.74 -19.48 -17.30
C ASP A 177 -0.52 -17.96 -17.25
N VAL A 178 -0.48 -17.28 -18.41
CA VAL A 178 -0.39 -15.82 -18.49
C VAL A 178 -1.60 -15.18 -17.80
N MET A 179 -2.82 -15.61 -18.11
CA MET A 179 -4.02 -15.03 -17.49
C MET A 179 -4.03 -15.17 -15.97
N LYS A 180 -3.69 -16.35 -15.45
CA LYS A 180 -3.55 -16.56 -13.99
C LYS A 180 -2.49 -15.66 -13.39
N GLY A 181 -1.34 -15.53 -14.05
CA GLY A 181 -0.26 -14.68 -13.59
C GLY A 181 -0.65 -13.20 -13.62
N ILE A 182 -1.48 -12.76 -14.56
CA ILE A 182 -1.95 -11.38 -14.58
C ILE A 182 -2.93 -11.13 -13.43
N HIS A 183 -3.89 -12.02 -13.21
CA HIS A 183 -4.82 -11.90 -12.07
C HIS A 183 -4.08 -11.86 -10.73
N LYS A 184 -3.07 -12.72 -10.57
CA LYS A 184 -2.20 -12.68 -9.39
C LYS A 184 -1.45 -11.35 -9.27
N LEU A 185 -0.93 -10.84 -10.39
CA LEU A 185 -0.25 -9.55 -10.41
C LEU A 185 -1.21 -8.41 -10.06
N GLU A 186 -2.46 -8.46 -10.52
CA GLU A 186 -3.51 -7.50 -10.13
C GLU A 186 -3.70 -7.49 -8.60
N ASP A 187 -3.91 -8.66 -7.99
CA ASP A 187 -4.05 -8.80 -6.55
C ASP A 187 -2.82 -8.29 -5.78
N ASP A 188 -1.61 -8.70 -6.20
CA ASP A 188 -0.35 -8.31 -5.57
C ASP A 188 -0.15 -6.78 -5.66
N LEU A 189 -0.49 -6.17 -6.79
CA LEU A 189 -0.32 -4.73 -7.01
C LEU A 189 -1.35 -3.89 -6.26
N ASP A 190 -2.59 -4.36 -6.14
CA ASP A 190 -3.63 -3.70 -5.33
C ASP A 190 -3.26 -3.70 -3.84
N GLU A 191 -2.68 -4.81 -3.35
CA GLU A 191 -2.20 -4.87 -1.97
C GLU A 191 -1.01 -3.93 -1.75
N ILE A 192 -0.05 -3.91 -2.69
CA ILE A 192 1.10 -3.00 -2.66
C ILE A 192 0.66 -1.52 -2.73
N ALA A 193 -0.33 -1.21 -3.57
CA ALA A 193 -0.90 0.13 -3.69
C ALA A 193 -1.50 0.62 -2.36
N ASN A 194 -2.28 -0.22 -1.69
CA ASN A 194 -2.80 0.08 -0.37
C ASN A 194 -1.67 0.28 0.64
N ASP A 195 -0.66 -0.60 0.67
CA ASP A 195 0.46 -0.49 1.62
C ASP A 195 1.29 0.79 1.40
N ILE A 196 1.51 1.21 0.16
CA ILE A 196 2.23 2.45 -0.19
C ILE A 196 1.45 3.69 0.28
N ALA A 197 0.13 3.69 0.13
CA ALA A 197 -0.73 4.80 0.58
C ALA A 197 -0.64 5.03 2.09
N PHE A 198 -0.31 3.98 2.86
CA PHE A 198 -0.23 4.07 4.31
C PHE A 198 1.18 4.24 4.89
N ASN A 199 2.25 3.65 4.32
CA ASN A 199 3.61 3.79 4.88
C ASN A 199 4.76 3.57 3.86
N HIS A 200 5.34 4.67 3.36
CA HIS A 200 6.73 4.80 2.86
C HIS A 200 7.32 3.72 1.90
N GLY A 201 6.56 3.28 0.89
CA GLY A 201 7.05 2.36 -0.14
C GLY A 201 7.74 2.97 -1.37
N SER A 202 8.39 4.14 -1.28
CA SER A 202 8.73 4.94 -2.48
C SER A 202 9.71 4.26 -3.45
N GLN A 203 10.79 3.64 -2.97
CA GLN A 203 11.80 3.05 -3.85
C GLN A 203 11.36 1.71 -4.45
N ALA A 204 10.66 0.88 -3.68
CA ALA A 204 10.17 -0.40 -4.14
C ALA A 204 9.03 -0.22 -5.17
N ALA A 205 8.14 0.74 -4.93
CA ALA A 205 7.13 1.16 -5.89
C ALA A 205 7.74 1.67 -7.20
N ALA A 206 8.81 2.47 -7.13
CA ALA A 206 9.49 2.98 -8.32
C ALA A 206 10.14 1.86 -9.14
N HIS A 207 10.77 0.88 -8.50
CA HIS A 207 11.33 -0.28 -9.16
C HIS A 207 10.25 -1.12 -9.87
N LEU A 208 9.16 -1.40 -9.16
CA LEU A 208 8.05 -2.16 -9.71
C LEU A 208 7.36 -1.40 -10.86
N GLN A 209 7.16 -0.09 -10.74
CA GLN A 209 6.65 0.76 -11.81
C GLN A 209 7.56 0.71 -13.05
N GLN A 210 8.87 0.72 -12.85
CA GLN A 210 9.84 0.60 -13.93
C GLN A 210 9.68 -0.75 -14.65
N MET A 211 9.61 -1.85 -13.92
CA MET A 211 9.43 -3.20 -14.51
C MET A 211 8.11 -3.32 -15.26
N LEU A 212 7.01 -2.83 -14.67
CA LEU A 212 5.70 -2.83 -15.35
C LEU A 212 5.75 -2.04 -16.67
N ARG A 213 6.43 -0.89 -16.68
CA ARG A 213 6.55 -0.04 -17.89
C ARG A 213 7.51 -0.58 -18.94
N GLN A 214 8.64 -1.17 -18.53
CA GLN A 214 9.72 -1.56 -19.42
C GLN A 214 9.60 -2.99 -19.92
N GLU A 215 9.01 -3.90 -19.14
CA GLU A 215 8.95 -5.32 -19.46
C GLU A 215 7.50 -5.78 -19.67
N ALA A 216 6.65 -5.62 -18.65
CA ALA A 216 5.32 -6.21 -18.65
C ALA A 216 4.40 -5.60 -19.74
N ILE A 217 4.25 -4.27 -19.77
CA ILE A 217 3.38 -3.58 -20.75
C ILE A 217 3.79 -3.88 -22.20
N PRO A 218 5.09 -3.80 -22.59
CA PRO A 218 5.52 -4.20 -23.93
C PRO A 218 5.19 -5.64 -24.27
N ALA A 219 5.40 -6.60 -23.35
CA ALA A 219 5.08 -8.00 -23.57
C ALA A 219 3.57 -8.20 -23.80
N TYR A 220 2.72 -7.60 -22.95
CA TYR A 220 1.26 -7.68 -23.14
C TYR A 220 0.80 -7.06 -24.47
N ARG A 221 1.42 -5.96 -24.91
CA ARG A 221 1.15 -5.40 -26.24
C ARG A 221 1.53 -6.37 -27.37
N GLN A 222 2.63 -7.10 -27.23
CA GLN A 222 3.01 -8.13 -28.22
C GLN A 222 1.96 -9.23 -28.30
N MET A 223 1.41 -9.67 -27.15
CA MET A 223 0.31 -10.65 -27.10
C MET A 223 -0.94 -10.13 -27.80
N LEU A 224 -1.35 -8.89 -27.53
CA LEU A 224 -2.50 -8.24 -28.18
C LEU A 224 -2.32 -8.09 -29.70
N ASN A 225 -1.09 -7.85 -30.17
CA ASN A 225 -0.79 -7.77 -31.60
C ASN A 225 -1.02 -9.11 -32.34
N GLN A 226 -1.10 -10.23 -31.63
CA GLN A 226 -1.43 -11.54 -32.23
C GLN A 226 -2.93 -11.76 -32.44
N ALA A 227 -3.79 -10.83 -32.00
CA ALA A 227 -5.25 -10.96 -32.10
C ALA A 227 -5.72 -11.28 -33.53
N ALA A 228 -5.15 -10.61 -34.54
CA ALA A 228 -5.49 -10.86 -35.95
C ALA A 228 -5.13 -12.28 -36.41
N ARG A 229 -4.03 -12.84 -35.92
CA ARG A 229 -3.62 -14.22 -36.23
C ARG A 229 -4.53 -15.23 -35.57
N ILE A 230 -4.95 -14.99 -34.33
CA ILE A 230 -5.92 -15.83 -33.61
C ILE A 230 -7.30 -15.79 -34.29
N GLN A 231 -7.76 -14.61 -34.70
CA GLN A 231 -9.00 -14.47 -35.47
C GLN A 231 -8.92 -15.26 -36.79
N GLY A 232 -7.78 -15.15 -37.51
CA GLY A 232 -7.54 -15.96 -38.71
C GLY A 232 -7.55 -17.47 -38.45
N LEU A 233 -7.06 -17.94 -37.30
CA LEU A 233 -7.14 -19.35 -36.89
C LEU A 233 -8.56 -19.78 -36.51
N ALA A 234 -9.35 -18.89 -35.91
CA ALA A 234 -10.73 -19.18 -35.55
C ALA A 234 -11.66 -19.22 -36.78
N ASP A 235 -11.39 -18.37 -37.78
CA ASP A 235 -12.13 -18.32 -39.05
C ASP A 235 -11.76 -19.47 -40.00
N ASP A 236 -10.58 -20.08 -39.82
CA ASP A 236 -10.14 -21.26 -40.58
C ASP A 236 -10.93 -22.52 -40.16
N ARG A 237 -11.95 -22.84 -40.95
CA ARG A 237 -12.79 -24.03 -40.75
C ARG A 237 -12.02 -25.36 -40.82
N THR A 238 -10.83 -25.39 -41.42
CA THR A 238 -10.03 -26.60 -41.58
C THR A 238 -9.08 -26.86 -40.42
N PHE A 239 -8.78 -25.82 -39.62
CA PHE A 239 -7.82 -25.92 -38.53
C PHE A 239 -8.27 -26.84 -37.37
N PRO A 240 -9.52 -26.78 -36.88
CA PRO A 240 -10.01 -27.73 -35.87
C PRO A 240 -9.97 -29.19 -36.36
N ASP A 241 -10.21 -29.40 -37.65
CA ASP A 241 -10.12 -30.73 -38.27
C ASP A 241 -8.67 -31.23 -38.31
N GLN A 242 -7.71 -30.37 -38.66
CA GLN A 242 -6.27 -30.69 -38.68
C GLN A 242 -5.73 -31.01 -37.28
N ILE A 243 -6.15 -30.28 -36.24
CA ILE A 243 -5.78 -30.57 -34.84
C ILE A 243 -6.31 -31.94 -34.41
N ALA A 244 -7.58 -32.23 -34.73
CA ALA A 244 -8.20 -33.49 -34.37
C ALA A 244 -7.57 -34.69 -35.10
N HIS A 245 -7.12 -34.50 -36.36
CA HIS A 245 -6.33 -35.49 -37.09
C HIS A 245 -4.94 -35.67 -36.49
N SER A 246 -4.24 -34.57 -36.18
CA SER A 246 -2.90 -34.58 -35.58
C SER A 246 -2.83 -35.38 -34.29
N GLN A 247 -3.83 -35.26 -33.43
CA GLN A 247 -3.86 -36.00 -32.16
C GLN A 247 -3.90 -37.53 -32.35
N GLN A 248 -4.42 -38.01 -33.50
CA GLN A 248 -4.47 -39.41 -33.88
C GLN A 248 -3.35 -39.79 -34.86
N GLY A 249 -2.37 -38.91 -35.06
CA GLY A 249 -1.24 -39.11 -35.96
C GLY A 249 -0.13 -39.98 -35.35
N GLU A 250 1.01 -40.02 -36.05
CA GLU A 250 2.21 -40.73 -35.62
C GLU A 250 2.67 -40.21 -34.24
N GLY A 251 2.77 -41.13 -33.27
CA GLY A 251 3.10 -40.82 -31.87
C GLY A 251 1.92 -40.77 -30.89
N ASP A 252 0.68 -41.08 -31.31
CA ASP A 252 -0.44 -41.28 -30.37
C ASP A 252 -0.24 -42.57 -29.55
N LEU A 253 -0.26 -42.43 -28.22
CA LEU A 253 -0.03 -43.53 -27.27
C LEU A 253 -1.34 -44.23 -26.84
N ASP A 254 -2.44 -43.96 -27.53
CA ASP A 254 -3.76 -44.46 -27.16
C ASP A 254 -3.96 -45.94 -27.51
N ALA A 255 -4.49 -46.70 -26.55
CA ALA A 255 -4.72 -48.14 -26.69
C ALA A 255 -5.76 -48.48 -27.78
N ALA A 256 -6.71 -47.59 -28.07
CA ALA A 256 -7.69 -47.78 -29.14
C ALA A 256 -7.08 -47.61 -30.54
N HIS A 257 -6.06 -46.74 -30.66
CA HIS A 257 -5.27 -46.61 -31.88
C HIS A 257 -4.44 -47.88 -32.13
N ALA A 258 -3.77 -48.40 -31.10
CA ALA A 258 -3.02 -49.66 -31.17
C ALA A 258 -3.92 -50.90 -31.43
N ALA A 259 -5.17 -50.88 -30.93
CA ALA A 259 -6.14 -51.97 -31.08
C ALA A 259 -7.05 -51.84 -32.32
N GLY A 260 -6.87 -50.81 -33.16
CA GLY A 260 -7.64 -50.61 -34.39
C GLY A 260 -9.15 -50.38 -34.18
N ARG A 261 -9.56 -49.81 -33.04
CA ARG A 261 -10.97 -49.59 -32.70
C ARG A 261 -11.51 -48.30 -33.34
N GLN A 262 -12.00 -48.43 -34.58
CA GLN A 262 -12.42 -47.30 -35.41
C GLN A 262 -13.59 -46.48 -34.84
N ASP A 263 -14.50 -47.12 -34.12
CA ASP A 263 -15.65 -46.50 -33.45
C ASP A 263 -15.23 -45.50 -32.35
N VAL A 264 -14.23 -45.87 -31.56
CA VAL A 264 -13.66 -45.02 -30.50
C VAL A 264 -12.86 -43.86 -31.10
N LEU A 265 -12.11 -44.12 -32.16
CA LEU A 265 -11.31 -43.09 -32.86
C LEU A 265 -12.19 -42.01 -33.50
N VAL A 266 -13.31 -42.38 -34.14
CA VAL A 266 -14.28 -41.41 -34.70
C VAL A 266 -14.91 -40.55 -33.61
N THR A 267 -15.29 -41.15 -32.48
CA THR A 267 -15.87 -40.42 -31.35
C THR A 267 -14.86 -39.45 -30.73
N ARG A 268 -13.60 -39.88 -30.58
CA ARG A 268 -12.50 -39.04 -30.10
C ARG A 268 -12.22 -37.90 -31.08
N PHE A 269 -12.21 -38.17 -32.38
CA PHE A 269 -12.04 -37.16 -33.42
C PHE A 269 -13.07 -36.02 -33.30
N GLN A 270 -14.36 -36.38 -33.22
CA GLN A 270 -15.44 -35.38 -33.08
C GLN A 270 -15.31 -34.57 -31.79
N ARG A 271 -14.98 -35.21 -30.67
CA ARG A 271 -14.75 -34.53 -29.39
C ARG A 271 -13.59 -33.55 -29.47
N ASN A 272 -12.48 -33.95 -30.07
CA ASN A 272 -11.28 -33.11 -30.19
C ASN A 272 -11.52 -31.93 -31.12
N LYS A 273 -12.26 -32.14 -32.22
CA LYS A 273 -12.70 -31.06 -33.11
C LYS A 273 -13.55 -30.03 -32.36
N GLN A 274 -14.57 -30.49 -31.62
CA GLN A 274 -15.42 -29.61 -30.82
C GLN A 274 -14.63 -28.86 -29.75
N TRP A 275 -13.71 -29.55 -29.08
CA TRP A 275 -12.80 -28.93 -28.11
C TRP A 275 -11.94 -27.85 -28.75
N ALA A 276 -11.25 -28.14 -29.85
CA ALA A 276 -10.40 -27.17 -30.56
C ALA A 276 -11.20 -25.95 -31.02
N GLN A 277 -12.39 -26.15 -31.59
CA GLN A 277 -13.31 -25.08 -31.98
C GLN A 277 -13.73 -24.22 -30.78
N SER A 278 -14.08 -24.85 -29.66
CA SER A 278 -14.50 -24.13 -28.45
C SER A 278 -13.38 -23.28 -27.86
N GLN A 279 -12.15 -23.79 -27.84
CA GLN A 279 -10.98 -23.07 -27.33
C GLN A 279 -10.58 -21.91 -28.24
N LEU A 280 -10.64 -22.09 -29.56
CA LEU A 280 -10.39 -21.01 -30.52
C LEU A 280 -11.43 -19.89 -30.41
N ASN A 281 -12.71 -20.24 -30.24
CA ASN A 281 -13.76 -19.26 -30.04
C ASN A 281 -13.55 -18.49 -28.72
N ARG A 282 -13.19 -19.18 -27.63
CA ARG A 282 -12.86 -18.56 -26.33
C ARG A 282 -11.68 -17.59 -26.47
N LEU A 283 -10.57 -18.04 -27.08
CA LEU A 283 -9.39 -17.20 -27.32
C LEU A 283 -9.72 -15.98 -28.18
N SER A 284 -10.43 -16.19 -29.29
CA SER A 284 -10.83 -15.11 -30.21
C SER A 284 -11.70 -14.06 -29.51
N LEU A 285 -12.65 -14.49 -28.67
CA LEU A 285 -13.47 -13.59 -27.88
C LEU A 285 -12.65 -12.80 -26.86
N SER A 286 -11.71 -13.46 -26.16
CA SER A 286 -10.85 -12.79 -25.17
C SER A 286 -9.94 -11.70 -25.77
N MET A 287 -9.63 -11.83 -27.07
CA MET A 287 -8.80 -10.93 -27.87
C MET A 287 -9.62 -9.89 -28.66
N SER A 288 -10.94 -9.84 -28.47
CA SER A 288 -11.79 -8.86 -29.13
C SER A 288 -11.92 -7.60 -28.27
N PRO A 289 -11.63 -6.40 -28.82
CA PRO A 289 -11.76 -5.13 -28.09
C PRO A 289 -13.21 -4.65 -27.95
N THR A 290 -14.20 -5.43 -28.40
CA THR A 290 -15.62 -5.02 -28.36
C THR A 290 -16.17 -5.11 -26.95
N THR A 291 -16.98 -4.13 -26.54
CA THR A 291 -17.66 -4.11 -25.23
C THR A 291 -18.45 -5.39 -24.97
N THR A 292 -19.12 -5.93 -25.98
CA THR A 292 -19.87 -7.20 -25.87
C THR A 292 -18.98 -8.41 -25.59
N ALA A 293 -17.75 -8.44 -26.12
CA ALA A 293 -16.80 -9.52 -25.86
C ALA A 293 -16.13 -9.37 -24.48
N ILE A 294 -15.90 -8.13 -24.05
CA ILE A 294 -15.40 -7.80 -22.71
C ILE A 294 -16.43 -8.18 -21.64
N ASP A 295 -17.70 -7.84 -21.83
CA ASP A 295 -18.77 -8.15 -20.85
C ASP A 295 -19.12 -9.63 -20.79
N SER A 296 -18.89 -10.38 -21.88
CA SER A 296 -19.19 -11.82 -21.96
C SER A 296 -18.01 -12.73 -21.61
N SER A 297 -16.79 -12.19 -21.50
CA SER A 297 -15.60 -12.94 -21.09
C SER A 297 -14.95 -12.31 -19.87
N LEU A 298 -15.09 -13.00 -18.73
CA LEU A 298 -14.47 -12.63 -17.45
C LEU A 298 -12.92 -12.56 -17.55
N ASP A 299 -12.35 -13.28 -18.54
CA ASP A 299 -10.92 -13.35 -18.85
C ASP A 299 -10.54 -12.55 -20.12
N SER A 300 -11.19 -11.41 -20.38
CA SER A 300 -10.77 -10.54 -21.49
C SER A 300 -9.39 -9.94 -21.21
N ILE A 301 -8.39 -10.23 -22.05
CA ILE A 301 -7.04 -9.65 -21.92
C ILE A 301 -7.09 -8.12 -21.96
N TYR A 302 -8.05 -7.55 -22.69
CA TYR A 302 -8.24 -6.10 -22.74
C TYR A 302 -8.72 -5.52 -21.41
N LEU A 303 -9.61 -6.22 -20.70
CA LEU A 303 -10.06 -5.82 -19.37
C LEU A 303 -8.88 -5.84 -18.41
N VAL A 304 -8.15 -6.96 -18.37
CA VAL A 304 -7.03 -7.13 -17.43
C VAL A 304 -5.86 -6.20 -17.77
N PHE A 305 -5.61 -5.91 -19.04
CA PHE A 305 -4.63 -4.90 -19.43
C PHE A 305 -5.03 -3.49 -18.99
N ASN A 306 -6.32 -3.16 -19.05
CA ASN A 306 -6.83 -1.87 -18.59
C ASN A 306 -6.81 -1.76 -17.05
N THR A 307 -7.11 -2.82 -16.30
CA THR A 307 -6.98 -2.83 -14.83
C THR A 307 -5.52 -2.62 -14.43
N LEU A 308 -4.58 -3.36 -15.03
CA LEU A 308 -3.15 -3.16 -14.84
C LEU A 308 -2.71 -1.71 -15.12
N LEU A 309 -3.17 -1.10 -16.22
CA LEU A 309 -2.86 0.31 -16.51
C LEU A 309 -3.46 1.26 -15.47
N GLY A 310 -4.65 0.96 -14.96
CA GLY A 310 -5.28 1.69 -13.85
C GLY A 310 -4.42 1.62 -12.59
N ILE A 311 -3.99 0.43 -12.20
CA ILE A 311 -3.17 0.21 -11.01
C ILE A 311 -1.79 0.87 -11.16
N VAL A 312 -1.17 0.81 -12.33
CA VAL A 312 0.09 1.53 -12.60
C VAL A 312 -0.08 3.05 -12.42
N ARG A 313 -1.22 3.61 -12.84
CA ARG A 313 -1.53 5.03 -12.63
C ARG A 313 -1.73 5.34 -11.16
N LEU A 314 -2.45 4.50 -10.44
CA LEU A 314 -2.66 4.62 -9.00
C LEU A 314 -1.32 4.57 -8.26
N LEU A 315 -0.47 3.57 -8.52
CA LEU A 315 0.89 3.48 -7.98
C LEU A 315 1.74 4.73 -8.29
N SER A 316 1.60 5.28 -9.50
CA SER A 316 2.31 6.52 -9.89
C SER A 316 1.80 7.73 -9.11
N GLN A 317 0.49 7.82 -8.87
CA GLN A 317 -0.14 8.89 -8.09
C GLN A 317 0.24 8.78 -6.62
N GLU A 318 0.17 7.58 -6.04
CA GLU A 318 0.55 7.32 -4.66
C GLU A 318 2.05 7.54 -4.42
N PHE A 319 2.91 7.17 -5.38
CA PHE A 319 4.33 7.50 -5.30
C PHE A 319 4.57 9.03 -5.27
N GLU A 320 3.92 9.77 -6.17
CA GLU A 320 4.01 11.25 -6.18
C GLU A 320 3.42 11.86 -4.91
N HIS A 321 2.35 11.28 -4.38
CA HIS A 321 1.74 11.69 -3.11
C HIS A 321 2.69 11.43 -1.93
N ALA A 322 3.30 10.25 -1.83
CA ALA A 322 4.29 9.91 -0.81
C ALA A 322 5.51 10.85 -0.88
N LYS A 323 5.98 11.19 -2.08
CA LYS A 323 7.08 12.15 -2.31
C LYS A 323 6.71 13.59 -1.93
N ARG A 324 5.43 13.96 -2.00
CA ARG A 324 4.93 15.26 -1.53
C ARG A 324 4.68 15.28 -0.02
N GLN A 325 4.29 14.15 0.55
CA GLN A 325 4.09 13.96 1.99
C GLN A 325 5.37 13.77 2.79
N THR A 326 6.53 13.54 2.16
CA THR A 326 7.81 13.75 2.85
C THR A 326 7.94 15.23 3.19
N ILE A 327 7.41 15.57 4.36
CA ILE A 327 7.49 16.88 4.99
C ILE A 327 8.96 17.29 4.96
N ASP A 328 9.26 18.40 4.28
CA ASP A 328 10.59 18.99 4.34
C ASP A 328 10.81 19.43 5.79
N LEU A 329 11.49 18.57 6.55
CA LEU A 329 11.79 18.77 7.98
C LEU A 329 12.50 20.10 8.21
N LYS A 330 13.23 20.65 7.21
CA LYS A 330 13.82 21.99 7.33
C LYS A 330 12.76 23.09 7.25
N VAL A 331 11.74 22.92 6.42
CA VAL A 331 10.62 23.88 6.32
C VAL A 331 9.72 23.78 7.54
N LEU A 332 9.43 22.56 8.01
CA LEU A 332 8.67 22.36 9.25
C LEU A 332 9.44 22.87 10.47
N SER A 333 10.74 22.58 10.59
CA SER A 333 11.60 23.15 11.62
C SER A 333 11.60 24.66 11.55
N LYS A 334 11.77 25.28 10.37
CA LYS A 334 11.68 26.73 10.23
C LYS A 334 10.32 27.30 10.64
N LYS A 335 9.23 26.60 10.36
CA LYS A 335 7.87 27.01 10.79
C LYS A 335 7.69 26.85 12.30
N ILE A 336 8.21 25.78 12.90
CA ILE A 336 8.22 25.55 14.36
C ILE A 336 9.11 26.58 15.05
N ASP A 337 10.31 26.84 14.55
CA ASP A 337 11.23 27.87 15.04
C ASP A 337 10.60 29.26 14.89
N GLY A 338 9.90 29.50 13.78
CA GLY A 338 9.09 30.70 13.57
C GLY A 338 7.96 30.83 14.59
N LEU A 339 7.24 29.76 14.90
CA LEU A 339 6.18 29.74 15.92
C LEU A 339 6.75 29.91 17.34
N LEU A 340 7.89 29.30 17.63
CA LEU A 340 8.61 29.44 18.90
C LEU A 340 9.18 30.85 19.09
N ALA A 341 9.55 31.54 18.01
CA ALA A 341 9.98 32.94 18.06
C ALA A 341 8.84 33.92 18.40
N HIS A 342 7.57 33.53 18.22
CA HIS A 342 6.39 34.33 18.56
C HIS A 342 5.76 33.94 19.91
N TYR A 343 6.32 32.98 20.63
CA TYR A 343 5.90 32.69 21.99
C TYR A 343 6.32 33.86 22.90
N VAL A 344 5.32 34.53 23.47
CA VAL A 344 5.49 35.55 24.50
C VAL A 344 6.21 34.90 25.68
N GLN A 345 7.45 35.32 25.94
CA GLN A 345 8.21 34.93 27.12
C GLN A 345 7.34 35.04 28.37
N LEU A 346 7.03 33.91 28.99
CA LEU A 346 6.57 33.86 30.37
C LEU A 346 7.79 34.22 31.23
N THR A 347 7.93 35.51 31.53
CA THR A 347 8.87 35.99 32.54
C THR A 347 8.41 35.47 33.89
N ILE A 348 9.02 34.37 34.34
CA ILE A 348 8.88 33.91 35.73
C ILE A 348 9.49 35.01 36.62
N PRO A 349 8.71 35.67 37.49
CA PRO A 349 9.25 36.71 38.35
C PRO A 349 10.19 36.08 39.39
N ALA A 350 11.43 36.55 39.38
CA ALA A 350 12.46 36.48 40.43
C ALA A 350 12.84 35.09 41.00
N GLN A 351 14.16 34.83 41.00
CA GLN A 351 14.76 33.77 41.80
C GLN A 351 14.30 33.88 43.25
N ILE A 352 13.76 32.79 43.78
CA ILE A 352 13.54 32.61 45.22
C ILE A 352 14.92 32.76 45.89
N PRO A 353 15.08 33.63 46.91
CA PRO A 353 16.35 33.83 47.59
C PRO A 353 16.88 32.49 48.10
N ARG A 354 18.13 32.16 47.75
CA ARG A 354 18.86 31.08 48.40
C ARG A 354 19.01 31.47 49.87
N HIS A 355 18.20 30.85 50.71
CA HIS A 355 18.35 30.87 52.17
C HIS A 355 19.76 30.34 52.48
N LEU A 356 20.49 31.10 53.30
CA LEU A 356 21.85 30.75 53.69
C LEU A 356 21.83 29.44 54.49
N PRO A 357 22.89 28.61 54.43
CA PRO A 357 22.96 27.33 55.15
C PRO A 357 22.81 27.42 56.68
N ALA A 358 22.77 28.63 57.26
CA ALA A 358 22.75 28.88 58.69
C ALA A 358 21.37 29.23 59.28
N ASP A 359 20.30 29.35 58.47
CA ASP A 359 18.93 29.60 58.97
C ASP A 359 18.23 28.35 59.54
N ARG A 360 18.98 27.26 59.77
CA ARG A 360 18.45 25.96 60.25
C ARG A 360 18.75 25.67 61.72
N GLU A 361 19.17 26.65 62.52
CA GLU A 361 19.58 26.41 63.92
C GLU A 361 18.53 26.77 64.97
N VAL A 362 17.31 27.14 64.59
CA VAL A 362 16.22 27.35 65.54
C VAL A 362 15.08 26.42 65.21
N ASP A 363 15.02 25.29 65.92
CA ASP A 363 13.85 24.41 65.94
C ASP A 363 12.67 25.19 66.52
N ASP A 364 11.74 25.60 65.65
CA ASP A 364 10.46 26.15 66.08
C ASP A 364 9.56 24.98 66.53
N PRO A 365 9.20 24.88 67.82
CA PRO A 365 8.39 23.79 68.34
C PRO A 365 6.94 23.79 67.81
N ASN A 366 6.55 24.77 66.97
CA ASN A 366 5.26 24.80 66.27
C ASN A 366 5.35 24.51 64.76
N ASP A 367 6.50 24.05 64.25
CA ASP A 367 6.62 23.67 62.84
C ASP A 367 5.86 22.37 62.56
N LEU A 368 4.66 22.52 61.96
CA LEU A 368 3.77 21.43 61.54
C LEU A 368 4.33 20.56 60.41
N LEU A 369 5.53 20.88 59.90
CA LEU A 369 6.23 20.12 58.87
C LEU A 369 7.36 19.24 59.41
N ASP A 370 7.60 19.23 60.73
CA ASP A 370 8.61 18.35 61.32
C ASP A 370 8.16 16.87 61.26
N ALA A 371 9.01 16.04 60.64
CA ALA A 371 8.75 14.63 60.36
C ALA A 371 8.55 13.78 61.63
N SER A 372 8.93 14.31 62.79
CA SER A 372 8.71 13.69 64.10
C SER A 372 7.26 13.76 64.59
N THR A 373 6.45 14.67 64.04
CA THR A 373 5.04 14.89 64.46
C THR A 373 4.00 14.26 63.51
N MET A 374 4.41 13.84 62.31
CA MET A 374 3.51 13.17 61.36
C MET A 374 3.35 11.69 61.71
N GLY A 375 2.22 11.33 62.32
CA GLY A 375 1.81 9.94 62.52
C GLY A 375 1.67 9.15 61.19
N PRO A 376 1.67 7.82 61.23
CA PRO A 376 1.66 6.99 60.03
C PRO A 376 0.44 7.28 59.13
N VAL A 377 0.71 7.62 57.88
CA VAL A 377 -0.31 7.85 56.85
C VAL A 377 -0.91 6.51 56.43
N HIS A 378 -2.14 6.26 56.84
CA HIS A 378 -2.93 5.13 56.33
C HIS A 378 -3.56 5.48 54.98
N TYR A 379 -3.01 4.94 53.90
CA TYR A 379 -3.64 5.02 52.58
C TYR A 379 -4.88 4.12 52.54
N LEU A 380 -6.06 4.70 52.72
CA LEU A 380 -7.31 4.04 52.34
C LEU A 380 -7.44 4.13 50.82
N ALA A 381 -7.18 3.01 50.13
CA ALA A 381 -7.45 2.90 48.71
C ALA A 381 -8.97 3.01 48.50
N ASN A 382 -9.44 4.16 48.04
CA ASN A 382 -10.82 4.31 47.63
C ASN A 382 -11.03 3.45 46.37
N PRO A 383 -11.92 2.45 46.41
CA PRO A 383 -12.21 1.64 45.24
C PRO A 383 -12.83 2.54 44.17
N ILE A 384 -12.11 2.76 43.08
CA ILE A 384 -12.63 3.45 41.91
C ILE A 384 -13.65 2.50 41.27
N THR A 385 -14.93 2.71 41.53
CA THR A 385 -16.01 2.09 40.76
C THR A 385 -15.96 2.65 39.35
N LYS A 386 -15.42 1.88 38.40
CA LYS A 386 -15.59 2.13 36.97
C LYS A 386 -17.09 2.01 36.67
N GLN A 387 -17.73 3.10 36.27
CA GLN A 387 -19.05 3.03 35.65
C GLN A 387 -18.88 2.30 34.30
N PRO A 388 -19.50 1.13 34.08
CA PRO A 388 -19.50 0.51 32.77
C PRO A 388 -20.34 1.38 31.84
N ALA A 389 -19.75 1.82 30.72
CA ALA A 389 -20.49 2.52 29.67
C ALA A 389 -21.64 1.62 29.20
N SER A 390 -22.86 2.14 29.28
CA SER A 390 -24.09 1.47 28.90
C SER A 390 -24.51 1.88 27.50
N ALA A 391 -25.45 1.15 26.89
CA ALA A 391 -26.00 1.52 25.58
C ALA A 391 -26.69 2.90 25.58
N ALA A 392 -27.02 3.46 26.76
CA ALA A 392 -27.57 4.81 26.90
C ALA A 392 -26.49 5.91 26.80
N ASP A 393 -25.21 5.55 26.93
CA ASP A 393 -24.07 6.46 26.75
C ASP A 393 -23.61 6.54 25.30
N ASN A 394 -24.20 5.73 24.41
CA ASN A 394 -23.96 5.84 22.98
C ASN A 394 -24.61 7.14 22.46
N PRO A 395 -23.87 7.97 21.71
CA PRO A 395 -24.48 9.12 21.05
C PRO A 395 -25.61 8.62 20.14
N THR A 396 -26.74 9.34 20.13
CA THR A 396 -27.82 9.10 19.17
C THR A 396 -27.25 9.19 17.76
N VAL A 397 -27.20 8.05 17.08
CA VAL A 397 -26.80 7.97 15.67
C VAL A 397 -27.92 8.63 14.87
N THR A 398 -27.65 9.81 14.32
CA THR A 398 -28.55 10.50 13.41
C THR A 398 -28.57 9.73 12.09
N ASP A 399 -29.76 9.53 11.50
CA ASP A 399 -29.90 8.85 10.21
C ASP A 399 -29.06 9.56 9.12
N ASP A 400 -28.21 8.79 8.42
CA ASP A 400 -27.25 9.28 7.40
C ASP A 400 -27.90 9.87 6.12
N ALA A 401 -29.23 9.77 5.98
CA ALA A 401 -29.95 10.24 4.80
C ALA A 401 -30.89 11.41 5.14
N PRO A 402 -30.59 12.66 4.71
CA PRO A 402 -31.52 13.77 4.90
C PRO A 402 -32.82 13.50 4.13
N SER A 403 -33.96 13.72 4.78
CA SER A 403 -35.27 13.57 4.14
C SER A 403 -35.40 14.48 2.91
N GLU A 404 -36.20 14.10 1.92
CA GLU A 404 -36.43 14.91 0.71
C GLU A 404 -36.89 16.35 1.04
N GLN A 405 -37.67 16.51 2.11
CA GLN A 405 -38.10 17.82 2.61
C GLN A 405 -36.93 18.65 3.15
N ALA A 406 -35.97 18.03 3.84
CA ALA A 406 -34.75 18.69 4.32
C ALA A 406 -33.82 19.08 3.16
N GLN A 407 -33.70 18.23 2.14
CA GLN A 407 -32.94 18.55 0.92
C GLN A 407 -33.54 19.75 0.16
N LEU A 408 -34.86 19.79 -0.01
CA LEU A 408 -35.55 20.91 -0.66
C LEU A 408 -35.50 22.21 0.16
N ALA A 409 -35.46 22.13 1.48
CA ALA A 409 -35.27 23.28 2.36
C ALA A 409 -33.82 23.81 2.28
N GLY A 410 -32.84 22.90 2.30
CA GLY A 410 -31.42 23.21 2.15
C GLY A 410 -31.09 23.86 0.81
N LEU A 411 -31.64 23.34 -0.29
CA LEU A 411 -31.45 23.94 -1.63
C LEU A 411 -32.02 25.36 -1.71
N ARG A 412 -33.19 25.60 -1.10
CA ARG A 412 -33.81 26.94 -1.06
C ARG A 412 -32.97 27.93 -0.28
N GLU A 413 -32.48 27.53 0.89
CA GLU A 413 -31.60 28.35 1.71
C GLU A 413 -30.27 28.62 1.01
N PHE A 414 -29.63 27.58 0.45
CA PHE A 414 -28.39 27.70 -0.33
C PHE A 414 -28.52 28.72 -1.46
N ARG A 415 -29.63 28.68 -2.21
CA ARG A 415 -29.89 29.65 -3.28
C ARG A 415 -30.10 31.07 -2.79
N GLN A 416 -30.82 31.25 -1.67
CA GLN A 416 -31.12 32.58 -1.14
C GLN A 416 -29.88 33.26 -0.54
N THR A 417 -28.99 32.48 0.08
CA THR A 417 -27.88 33.01 0.87
C THR A 417 -26.59 33.17 0.07
N LEU A 418 -26.35 32.32 -0.94
CA LEU A 418 -25.01 32.21 -1.57
C LEU A 418 -24.96 32.55 -3.05
N MET A 419 -26.09 32.41 -3.76
CA MET A 419 -26.12 32.64 -5.21
C MET A 419 -26.24 34.13 -5.49
N VAL A 420 -25.29 34.67 -6.25
CA VAL A 420 -25.33 36.05 -6.74
C VAL A 420 -26.17 36.14 -8.01
N ASP A 421 -26.06 35.11 -8.86
CA ASP A 421 -26.91 34.88 -10.02
C ASP A 421 -27.23 33.38 -10.17
N ASP A 422 -27.93 32.99 -11.24
CA ASP A 422 -28.34 31.60 -11.45
C ASP A 422 -27.16 30.62 -11.61
N PHE A 423 -25.94 31.08 -11.87
CA PHE A 423 -24.76 30.24 -12.16
C PHE A 423 -23.55 30.52 -11.27
N HIS A 424 -23.48 31.67 -10.58
CA HIS A 424 -22.33 32.11 -9.80
C HIS A 424 -22.70 32.38 -8.35
N GLY A 425 -21.95 31.77 -7.44
CA GLY A 425 -22.09 31.96 -6.00
C GLY A 425 -20.80 32.41 -5.34
N ARG A 426 -20.95 33.04 -4.17
CA ARG A 426 -19.85 33.61 -3.42
C ARG A 426 -20.06 33.45 -1.92
N VAL A 427 -19.00 33.01 -1.22
CA VAL A 427 -18.94 32.87 0.23
C VAL A 427 -17.79 33.72 0.74
N ASP A 428 -18.09 34.88 1.34
CA ASP A 428 -17.07 35.84 1.78
C ASP A 428 -17.31 36.44 3.17
N HIS A 429 -18.34 35.98 3.88
CA HIS A 429 -18.69 36.44 5.22
C HIS A 429 -19.22 35.28 6.08
N ASN A 430 -19.32 35.50 7.40
CA ASN A 430 -19.88 34.52 8.31
C ASN A 430 -21.36 34.28 8.02
N LEU A 431 -21.77 33.01 8.05
CA LEU A 431 -23.14 32.60 7.71
C LEU A 431 -23.80 31.90 8.89
N THR A 432 -25.03 32.31 9.18
CA THR A 432 -25.93 31.60 10.09
C THR A 432 -27.03 30.92 9.27
N LEU A 433 -26.94 29.60 9.14
CA LEU A 433 -27.83 28.76 8.35
C LEU A 433 -28.92 28.16 9.25
N LYS A 434 -30.07 27.84 8.70
CA LYS A 434 -31.18 27.16 9.38
C LYS A 434 -31.14 25.65 9.14
N THR A 435 -30.50 25.21 8.06
CA THR A 435 -30.42 23.80 7.67
C THR A 435 -28.99 23.28 7.70
N VAL A 436 -28.84 22.07 8.25
CA VAL A 436 -27.56 21.35 8.28
C VAL A 436 -27.13 20.97 6.86
N THR A 437 -28.08 20.56 6.00
CA THR A 437 -27.81 20.20 4.60
C THR A 437 -27.17 21.34 3.81
N ALA A 438 -27.59 22.59 4.02
CA ALA A 438 -26.96 23.73 3.34
C ALA A 438 -25.51 23.93 3.81
N ARG A 439 -25.23 23.76 5.11
CA ARG A 439 -23.87 23.85 5.67
C ARG A 439 -22.95 22.82 5.03
N ASP A 440 -23.38 21.57 5.01
CA ASP A 440 -22.53 20.46 4.57
C ASP A 440 -22.21 20.57 3.07
N GLU A 441 -23.15 21.02 2.24
CA GLU A 441 -22.91 21.29 0.83
C GLU A 441 -21.96 22.48 0.60
N ILE A 442 -21.99 23.52 1.45
CA ILE A 442 -21.01 24.61 1.42
C ILE A 442 -19.61 24.10 1.76
N VAL A 443 -19.50 23.26 2.79
CA VAL A 443 -18.22 22.67 3.20
C VAL A 443 -17.67 21.74 2.10
N LYS A 444 -18.54 20.96 1.46
CA LYS A 444 -18.20 20.12 0.31
C LYS A 444 -17.69 20.95 -0.86
N LEU A 445 -18.34 22.08 -1.18
CA LEU A 445 -17.86 23.03 -2.19
C LEU A 445 -16.53 23.69 -1.79
N PHE A 446 -16.33 24.02 -0.51
CA PHE A 446 -15.07 24.55 -0.04
C PHE A 446 -13.93 23.55 -0.25
N ALA A 447 -14.14 22.27 0.04
CA ALA A 447 -13.15 21.23 -0.22
C ALA A 447 -12.73 21.20 -1.70
N ALA A 448 -13.67 21.45 -2.62
CA ALA A 448 -13.41 21.52 -4.05
C ALA A 448 -12.34 22.56 -4.46
N THR A 449 -12.08 23.60 -3.63
CA THR A 449 -10.97 24.56 -3.87
C THR A 449 -9.59 23.89 -3.94
N TYR A 450 -9.43 22.70 -3.35
CA TYR A 450 -8.18 21.94 -3.34
C TYR A 450 -8.08 20.88 -4.44
N HIS A 451 -9.13 20.69 -5.24
CA HIS A 451 -9.21 19.63 -6.26
C HIS A 451 -9.23 20.20 -7.69
N LYS A 452 -8.58 19.50 -8.61
CA LYS A 452 -8.59 19.86 -10.05
C LYS A 452 -9.76 19.28 -10.82
N ASP A 453 -10.30 18.15 -10.34
CA ASP A 453 -11.49 17.52 -10.90
C ASP A 453 -12.69 17.86 -10.00
N LEU A 454 -13.68 18.52 -10.60
CA LEU A 454 -14.87 19.02 -9.91
C LEU A 454 -16.08 18.11 -10.11
N ALA A 455 -15.95 17.00 -10.86
CA ALA A 455 -17.04 16.10 -11.18
C ALA A 455 -17.69 15.45 -9.94
N ALA A 456 -16.91 15.22 -8.88
CA ALA A 456 -17.41 14.69 -7.61
C ALA A 456 -18.10 15.74 -6.72
N PHE A 457 -17.94 17.02 -7.04
CA PHE A 457 -18.44 18.16 -6.26
C PHE A 457 -19.71 18.70 -6.92
N ALA A 458 -20.81 17.97 -6.81
CA ALA A 458 -22.10 18.37 -7.34
C ALA A 458 -23.10 18.70 -6.22
N PRO A 459 -23.08 19.92 -5.64
CA PRO A 459 -24.01 20.29 -4.59
C PRO A 459 -25.45 20.22 -5.10
N PHE A 460 -26.31 19.51 -4.37
CA PHE A 460 -27.69 19.24 -4.78
C PHE A 460 -27.82 18.69 -6.21
N GLY A 461 -26.82 17.93 -6.68
CA GLY A 461 -26.82 17.29 -8.00
C GLY A 461 -26.47 18.22 -9.18
N ARG A 462 -26.02 19.45 -8.92
CA ARG A 462 -25.64 20.41 -9.96
C ARG A 462 -24.13 20.39 -10.19
N ALA A 463 -23.70 20.19 -11.43
CA ALA A 463 -22.27 20.09 -11.77
C ALA A 463 -21.54 21.43 -11.55
N THR A 464 -20.44 21.37 -10.80
CA THR A 464 -19.59 22.53 -10.52
C THR A 464 -18.53 22.67 -11.61
N LYS A 465 -18.45 23.87 -12.19
CA LYS A 465 -17.56 24.22 -13.29
C LYS A 465 -16.23 24.80 -12.82
N SER A 466 -16.27 25.69 -11.83
CA SER A 466 -15.07 26.24 -11.20
C SER A 466 -15.32 26.60 -9.74
N VAL A 467 -14.28 26.46 -8.91
CA VAL A 467 -14.26 26.94 -7.54
C VAL A 467 -12.91 27.61 -7.28
N GLU A 468 -12.91 28.86 -6.84
CA GLU A 468 -11.70 29.64 -6.61
C GLU A 468 -11.66 30.16 -5.17
N ALA A 469 -10.55 29.93 -4.48
CA ALA A 469 -10.32 30.47 -3.15
C ALA A 469 -10.16 31.99 -3.18
N LEU A 470 -10.66 32.67 -2.15
CA LEU A 470 -10.43 34.09 -1.89
C LEU A 470 -9.38 34.25 -0.77
N PRO A 471 -8.07 34.15 -1.07
CA PRO A 471 -7.01 34.08 -0.05
C PRO A 471 -6.91 35.31 0.85
N ASP A 472 -7.41 36.46 0.40
CA ASP A 472 -7.39 37.72 1.16
C ASP A 472 -8.57 37.89 2.13
N SER A 473 -9.46 36.90 2.21
CA SER A 473 -10.61 36.96 3.11
C SER A 473 -10.27 36.41 4.51
N PRO A 474 -10.82 37.00 5.59
CA PRO A 474 -10.63 36.48 6.94
C PRO A 474 -11.31 35.10 7.10
N PRO A 475 -10.90 34.29 8.09
CA PRO A 475 -11.56 33.03 8.40
C PRO A 475 -13.07 33.22 8.63
N LEU A 476 -13.86 32.36 8.00
CA LEU A 476 -15.33 32.44 8.00
C LEU A 476 -15.93 31.40 8.93
N GLN A 477 -17.00 31.76 9.64
CA GLN A 477 -17.74 30.85 10.50
C GLN A 477 -19.10 30.53 9.90
N LEU A 478 -19.39 29.23 9.75
CA LEU A 478 -20.67 28.68 9.35
C LEU A 478 -21.34 28.07 10.59
N GLN A 479 -22.42 28.67 11.06
CA GLN A 479 -23.18 28.18 12.20
C GLN A 479 -24.58 27.76 11.77
N VAL A 480 -25.11 26.68 12.35
CA VAL A 480 -26.51 26.29 12.16
C VAL A 480 -27.35 26.70 13.36
N ALA A 481 -28.53 27.27 13.12
CA ALA A 481 -29.45 27.70 14.15
C ALA A 481 -29.92 26.50 15.00
N GLY A 482 -29.60 26.52 16.29
CA GLY A 482 -29.91 25.43 17.22
C GLY A 482 -28.73 24.51 17.55
N GLU A 483 -27.55 24.74 16.95
CA GLU A 483 -26.32 24.03 17.26
C GLU A 483 -25.32 24.92 18.04
N ASP A 484 -24.65 24.33 19.03
CA ASP A 484 -23.62 25.00 19.84
C ASP A 484 -22.25 25.07 19.15
N TYR A 485 -22.11 24.42 17.98
CA TYR A 485 -20.86 24.34 17.24
C TYR A 485 -20.92 25.09 15.91
N ALA A 486 -19.77 25.61 15.48
CA ALA A 486 -19.61 26.34 14.22
C ALA A 486 -18.44 25.76 13.42
N VAL A 487 -18.62 25.62 12.11
CA VAL A 487 -17.57 25.19 11.19
C VAL A 487 -16.77 26.42 10.77
N VAL A 488 -15.44 26.37 10.93
CA VAL A 488 -14.55 27.48 10.57
C VAL A 488 -13.83 27.17 9.27
N LEU A 489 -14.09 27.97 8.23
CA LEU A 489 -13.35 27.94 6.97
C LEU A 489 -12.15 28.89 7.05
N PRO A 490 -10.96 28.49 6.58
CA PRO A 490 -9.76 29.33 6.66
C PRO A 490 -9.81 30.57 5.75
N HIS A 491 -10.58 30.52 4.66
CA HIS A 491 -10.87 31.64 3.76
C HIS A 491 -12.21 31.41 3.05
N GLY A 492 -12.77 32.48 2.49
CA GLY A 492 -13.87 32.46 1.54
C GLY A 492 -13.50 31.93 0.17
N PHE A 493 -14.51 31.80 -0.70
CA PHE A 493 -14.36 31.27 -2.05
C PHE A 493 -15.52 31.70 -2.96
N THR A 494 -15.30 31.65 -4.27
CA THR A 494 -16.31 31.80 -5.32
C THR A 494 -16.49 30.49 -6.06
N PHE A 495 -17.69 30.24 -6.59
CA PHE A 495 -17.96 29.04 -7.38
C PHE A 495 -18.89 29.35 -8.56
N SER A 496 -18.74 28.58 -9.63
CA SER A 496 -19.63 28.61 -10.79
C SER A 496 -20.16 27.22 -11.14
N PHE A 497 -21.41 27.16 -11.56
CA PHE A 497 -22.06 25.95 -12.07
C PHE A 497 -22.19 26.01 -13.59
N ASP A 498 -22.34 24.83 -14.21
CA ASP A 498 -22.73 24.73 -15.62
C ASP A 498 -24.18 25.18 -15.88
#